data_AF-A0AAN7PUR0-F1
#
_entry.id   AF-A0AAN7PUR0-F1
#
_cell.length_a   1.000
_cell.length_b   1.000
_cell.length_c   1.000
_cell.angle_alpha   90.00
_cell.angle_beta   90.00
_cell.angle_gamma   90.00
#
_symmetry.space_group_name_H-M   'P 1'
#
loop_
_entity.id
_entity.type
_entity.pdbx_description
1 polymer ?
#
loop_
_entity_poly.entity_id
_entity_poly.type
_entity_poly.pdbx_seq_one_letter_code
_entity_poly.pdbx_strand_id
1 'polypeptide(L)'
;MATFCGKKLGNESLGIFLFYSYLLLSALYVRLKRSKRCRRYAVRPINRLRKEKGLFDNLIQSMLQQDHEYFFKYTRMTPMQFHNLLQLVQARLQKNKTKNPLPPAHRLIITSQ
;
A
#
# COMPACT_ATOMS: atom_id res chain seq x y z
N MET A 1 42.25 56.92 -28.88
CA MET A 1 41.59 56.97 -27.56
C MET A 1 40.62 55.80 -27.47
N ALA A 2 40.93 54.88 -26.55
CA ALA A 2 40.19 53.71 -26.04
C ALA A 2 39.32 52.85 -26.99
N THR A 3 39.84 51.66 -27.30
CA THR A 3 39.11 50.53 -27.90
C THR A 3 38.08 49.95 -26.94
N PHE A 4 36.86 49.76 -27.45
CA PHE A 4 35.71 49.13 -26.80
C PHE A 4 36.04 47.67 -26.43
N CYS A 5 36.34 47.39 -25.15
CA CYS A 5 36.54 46.04 -24.64
C CYS A 5 35.18 45.42 -24.29
N GLY A 6 34.50 44.87 -25.31
CA GLY A 6 33.29 44.08 -25.16
C GLY A 6 33.61 42.75 -24.45
N LYS A 7 33.39 42.70 -23.15
CA LYS A 7 33.61 41.50 -22.34
C LYS A 7 32.66 40.37 -22.79
N LYS A 8 33.23 39.24 -23.22
CA LYS A 8 32.57 37.94 -23.37
C LYS A 8 32.08 37.44 -22.00
N LEU A 9 30.93 37.91 -21.51
CA LEU A 9 30.38 37.52 -20.19
C LEU A 9 29.17 36.56 -20.26
N GLY A 10 28.71 36.18 -21.46
CA GLY A 10 27.52 35.35 -21.63
C GLY A 10 27.77 33.83 -21.50
N ASN A 11 28.96 33.35 -21.86
CA ASN A 11 29.20 31.92 -22.02
C ASN A 11 29.57 31.25 -20.69
N GLU A 12 30.35 31.94 -19.86
CA GLU A 12 30.75 31.48 -18.52
C GLU A 12 29.54 31.39 -17.58
N SER A 13 28.63 32.36 -17.65
CA SER A 13 27.41 32.38 -16.85
C SER A 13 26.45 31.25 -17.25
N LEU A 14 26.26 31.02 -18.56
CA LEU A 14 25.50 29.86 -19.06
C LEU A 14 26.11 28.54 -18.58
N GLY A 15 27.43 28.38 -18.62
CA GLY A 15 28.11 27.18 -18.12
C GLY A 15 27.83 26.93 -16.64
N ILE A 16 27.86 27.99 -15.83
CA ILE A 16 27.54 27.93 -14.39
C ILE A 16 26.07 27.54 -14.18
N PHE A 17 25.12 28.13 -14.91
CA PHE A 17 23.69 27.76 -14.83
C PHE A 17 23.44 26.31 -15.24
N LEU A 18 24.10 25.82 -16.30
CA LEU A 18 24.01 24.43 -16.73
C LEU A 18 24.59 23.48 -15.68
N PHE A 19 25.70 23.85 -15.03
CA PHE A 19 26.30 23.07 -13.95
C PHE A 19 25.41 23.00 -12.71
N TYR A 20 24.86 24.13 -12.25
CA TYR A 20 23.93 24.15 -11.12
C TYR A 20 22.64 23.39 -11.41
N SER A 21 22.08 23.51 -12.61
CA SER A 21 20.88 22.76 -12.99
C SER A 21 21.15 21.25 -13.03
N TYR A 22 22.30 20.82 -13.56
CA TYR A 22 22.74 19.43 -13.54
C TYR A 22 22.92 18.89 -12.11
N LEU A 23 23.60 19.65 -11.24
CA LEU A 23 23.75 19.29 -9.82
C LEU A 23 22.40 19.15 -9.12
N LEU A 24 21.49 20.10 -9.33
CA LEU A 24 20.14 20.06 -8.75
C LEU A 24 19.35 18.83 -9.21
N LEU A 25 19.37 18.55 -10.53
CA LEU A 25 18.73 17.38 -11.12
C LEU A 25 19.30 16.07 -10.53
N SER A 26 20.62 15.96 -10.41
CA SER A 26 21.29 14.78 -9.83
C SER A 26 20.92 14.57 -8.36
N ALA A 27 20.84 15.65 -7.57
CA ALA A 27 20.45 15.60 -6.16
C ALA A 27 18.98 15.17 -6.00
N LEU A 28 18.08 15.69 -6.84
CA LEU A 28 16.67 15.25 -6.87
C LEU A 28 16.54 13.77 -7.25
N TYR A 29 17.28 13.31 -8.27
CA TYR A 29 17.29 11.90 -8.69
C TYR A 29 17.72 10.97 -7.54
N VAL A 30 18.80 11.29 -6.83
CA VAL A 30 19.29 10.50 -5.69
C VAL A 30 18.26 10.48 -4.56
N ARG A 31 17.59 11.61 -4.26
CA ARG A 31 16.52 11.67 -3.24
C ARG A 31 15.33 10.79 -3.60
N LEU A 32 14.88 10.83 -4.85
CA LEU A 32 13.78 9.98 -5.35
C LEU A 32 14.14 8.50 -5.28
N LYS A 33 15.41 8.15 -5.55
CA LYS A 33 15.90 6.76 -5.47
C LYS A 33 16.02 6.29 -4.02
N ARG A 34 16.50 7.13 -3.10
CA ARG A 34 16.60 6.82 -1.66
C ARG A 34 15.25 6.71 -0.97
N SER A 35 14.22 7.42 -1.44
CA SER A 35 12.85 7.32 -0.91
C SER A 35 12.21 5.95 -1.13
N LYS A 36 12.65 5.22 -2.15
CA LYS A 36 12.19 3.84 -2.42
C LYS A 36 12.96 2.86 -1.56
N ARG A 37 12.58 2.71 -0.29
CA ARG A 37 13.02 1.56 0.52
C ARG A 37 12.73 0.27 -0.27
N CYS A 38 13.78 -0.43 -0.71
CA CYS A 38 13.65 -1.72 -1.37
C CYS A 38 13.09 -2.74 -0.39
N ARG A 39 11.77 -2.93 -0.44
CA ARG A 39 11.09 -3.93 0.38
C ARG A 39 11.49 -5.32 -0.12
N ARG A 40 12.16 -6.11 0.72
CA ARG A 40 12.57 -7.51 0.41
C ARG A 40 11.42 -8.36 -0.14
N TYR A 41 10.19 -8.14 0.34
CA TYR A 41 9.00 -8.86 -0.12
C TYR A 41 7.77 -7.98 -0.18
N ALA A 42 7.20 -7.73 -1.36
CA ALA A 42 5.92 -7.01 -1.55
C ALA A 42 4.69 -7.72 -0.95
N VAL A 43 4.76 -9.04 -0.74
CA VAL A 43 3.90 -9.84 0.14
C VAL A 43 4.80 -10.93 0.73
N ARG A 44 4.77 -11.12 2.06
CA ARG A 44 5.58 -12.16 2.73
C ARG A 44 5.20 -13.55 2.18
N PRO A 45 6.15 -14.49 1.99
CA PRO A 45 5.86 -15.82 1.46
C PRO A 45 4.72 -16.56 2.19
N ILE A 46 4.69 -16.49 3.52
CA ILE A 46 3.61 -17.07 4.35
C ILE A 46 2.21 -16.55 3.98
N ASN A 47 2.11 -15.28 3.58
CA ASN A 47 0.84 -14.65 3.21
C ASN A 47 0.44 -14.90 1.74
N ARG A 48 1.31 -15.52 0.94
CA ARG A 48 0.98 -15.87 -0.45
C ARG A 48 -0.02 -17.03 -0.50
N LEU A 49 0.09 -17.96 0.43
CA LEU A 49 -0.79 -19.12 0.58
C LEU A 49 -2.07 -18.81 1.37
N ARG A 50 -2.42 -17.52 1.57
CA ARG A 50 -3.58 -17.12 2.38
C ARG A 50 -4.91 -17.72 1.88
N LYS A 51 -5.08 -17.92 0.58
CA LYS A 51 -6.32 -18.52 0.05
C LYS A 51 -6.44 -20.02 0.36
N GLU A 52 -5.32 -20.72 0.40
CA GLU A 52 -5.28 -22.18 0.59
C GLU A 52 -5.14 -22.56 2.06
N LYS A 53 -4.39 -21.76 2.84
CA LYS A 53 -4.03 -22.04 4.24
C LYS A 53 -4.60 -21.00 5.21
N GLY A 54 -5.38 -20.05 4.71
CA GLY A 54 -5.94 -18.99 5.54
C GLY A 54 -7.07 -19.50 6.42
N LEU A 55 -7.09 -18.97 7.64
CA LEU A 55 -8.14 -19.23 8.61
C LEU A 55 -9.54 -18.91 8.05
N PHE A 56 -9.66 -17.81 7.32
CA PHE A 56 -10.95 -17.34 6.81
C PHE A 56 -11.53 -18.28 5.75
N ASP A 57 -10.75 -18.61 4.72
CA ASP A 57 -11.24 -19.38 3.57
C ASP A 57 -11.50 -20.85 3.95
N ASN A 58 -10.78 -21.38 4.95
CA ASN A 58 -10.95 -22.76 5.42
C ASN A 58 -11.91 -22.85 6.61
N LEU A 59 -11.52 -22.33 7.77
CA LEU A 59 -12.21 -22.61 9.02
C LEU A 59 -13.48 -21.79 9.19
N ILE A 60 -13.41 -20.48 8.97
CA ILE A 60 -14.54 -19.58 9.19
C ILE A 60 -15.70 -19.90 8.23
N GLN A 61 -15.42 -20.18 6.96
CA GLN A 61 -16.47 -20.55 6.00
C GLN A 61 -17.20 -21.82 6.43
N SER A 62 -16.47 -22.84 6.90
CA SER A 62 -17.08 -24.05 7.46
C SER A 62 -17.92 -23.76 8.69
N MET A 63 -17.43 -22.93 9.62
CA MET A 63 -18.20 -22.52 10.81
C MET A 63 -19.50 -21.78 10.44
N LEU A 64 -19.44 -20.87 9.46
CA LEU A 64 -20.61 -20.11 9.01
C LEU A 64 -21.70 -20.99 8.35
N GLN A 65 -21.33 -22.15 7.81
CA GLN A 65 -22.26 -23.03 7.09
C GLN A 65 -22.74 -24.22 7.91
N GLN A 66 -21.87 -24.77 8.77
CA GLN A 66 -22.10 -26.07 9.42
C GLN A 66 -22.11 -25.97 10.95
N ASP A 67 -21.34 -25.04 11.55
CA ASP A 67 -21.13 -24.99 13.00
C ASP A 67 -21.31 -23.57 13.56
N HIS A 68 -22.57 -23.16 13.63
CA HIS A 68 -22.96 -21.84 14.13
C HIS A 68 -22.64 -21.65 15.62
N GLU A 69 -22.65 -22.72 16.41
CA GLU A 69 -22.31 -22.63 17.85
C GLU A 69 -20.82 -22.31 18.03
N TYR A 70 -19.96 -22.99 17.27
CA TYR A 70 -18.53 -22.71 17.31
C TYR A 70 -18.23 -21.33 16.70
N PHE A 71 -18.94 -20.93 15.64
CA PHE A 71 -18.87 -19.57 15.11
C PHE A 71 -19.20 -18.52 16.18
N PHE A 72 -20.26 -18.73 16.95
CA PHE A 72 -20.67 -17.84 18.04
C PHE A 72 -19.63 -17.81 19.16
N LYS A 73 -19.06 -18.96 19.55
CA LYS A 73 -17.97 -19.00 20.53
C LYS A 73 -16.74 -18.24 20.05
N TYR A 74 -16.43 -18.31 18.76
CA TYR A 74 -15.27 -17.68 18.14
C TYR A 74 -15.44 -16.15 17.97
N THR A 75 -16.58 -15.70 17.44
CA THR A 75 -16.82 -14.29 17.06
C THR A 75 -17.73 -13.51 18.02
N ARG A 76 -18.38 -14.19 18.97
CA ARG A 76 -19.44 -13.65 19.85
C ARG A 76 -20.65 -13.08 19.11
N MET A 77 -20.84 -13.48 17.85
CA MET A 77 -21.96 -13.06 17.01
C MET A 77 -22.61 -14.27 16.34
N THR A 78 -23.91 -14.19 16.09
CA THR A 78 -24.56 -15.16 15.22
C THR A 78 -24.21 -14.90 13.75
N PRO A 79 -24.28 -15.90 12.86
CA PRO A 79 -24.06 -15.69 11.42
C PRO A 79 -24.93 -14.56 10.85
N MET A 80 -26.18 -14.46 11.31
CA MET A 80 -27.11 -13.40 10.89
C MET A 80 -26.63 -12.00 11.35
N GLN A 81 -26.20 -11.86 12.60
CA GLN A 81 -25.62 -10.60 13.10
C GLN A 81 -24.36 -10.23 12.32
N PHE A 82 -23.52 -11.21 12.01
CA PHE A 82 -22.32 -11.01 11.20
C PHE A 82 -22.66 -10.49 9.80
N HIS A 83 -23.62 -11.10 9.11
CA HIS A 83 -24.06 -10.66 7.78
C HIS A 83 -24.68 -9.24 7.81
N ASN A 84 -25.52 -8.96 8.80
CA ASN A 84 -26.11 -7.63 8.98
C ASN A 84 -25.02 -6.56 9.22
N LEU A 85 -24.08 -6.85 10.11
CA LEU A 85 -22.97 -5.95 10.39
C LEU A 85 -22.07 -5.76 9.16
N LEU A 86 -21.80 -6.85 8.43
CA LEU A 86 -21.04 -6.79 7.19
C LEU A 86 -21.72 -5.89 6.16
N GLN A 87 -23.03 -5.98 5.99
CA GLN A 87 -23.79 -5.15 5.06
C GLN A 87 -23.68 -3.66 5.39
N LEU A 88 -23.66 -3.30 6.68
CA LEU A 88 -23.53 -1.92 7.14
C LEU A 88 -22.11 -1.37 6.95
N VAL A 89 -21.09 -2.18 7.23
CA VAL A 89 -19.70 -1.71 7.29
C VAL A 89 -18.92 -1.97 5.99
N GLN A 90 -19.40 -2.86 5.11
CA GLN A 90 -18.67 -3.26 3.88
C GLN A 90 -18.20 -2.08 3.03
N ALA A 91 -19.03 -1.04 2.86
CA ALA A 91 -18.68 0.12 2.05
C ALA A 91 -17.43 0.85 2.61
N ARG A 92 -17.31 0.92 3.93
CA ARG A 92 -16.15 1.49 4.64
C ARG A 92 -14.96 0.54 4.67
N LEU A 93 -15.20 -0.76 4.53
CA LEU A 93 -14.17 -1.81 4.53
C LEU A 93 -13.63 -2.12 3.12
N GLN A 94 -14.22 -1.59 2.06
CA GLN A 94 -13.68 -1.75 0.72
C GLN A 94 -12.33 -1.04 0.59
N LYS A 95 -11.38 -1.73 -0.05
CA LYS A 95 -10.04 -1.22 -0.34
C LYS A 95 -9.75 -1.43 -1.82
N ASN A 96 -8.78 -0.66 -2.34
CA ASN A 96 -8.40 -0.72 -3.74
C ASN A 96 -7.99 -2.16 -4.14
N LYS A 97 -8.68 -2.71 -5.16
CA LYS A 97 -8.53 -4.10 -5.64
C LYS A 97 -7.13 -4.41 -6.16
N THR A 98 -6.38 -3.41 -6.64
CA THR A 98 -5.02 -3.56 -7.22
C THR A 98 -4.00 -4.22 -6.28
N LYS A 99 -4.23 -4.22 -4.97
CA LYS A 99 -3.31 -4.79 -3.97
C LYS A 99 -3.81 -6.09 -3.33
N ASN A 100 -4.81 -6.75 -3.91
CA ASN A 100 -5.44 -7.96 -3.36
C ASN A 100 -5.77 -7.84 -1.86
N PRO A 101 -6.53 -6.81 -1.45
CA PRO A 101 -6.84 -6.57 -0.04
C PRO A 101 -7.57 -7.74 0.62
N LEU A 102 -7.56 -7.80 1.95
CA LEU A 102 -8.46 -8.71 2.68
C LEU A 102 -9.92 -8.36 2.34
N PRO A 103 -10.77 -9.36 2.05
CA PRO A 103 -12.20 -9.14 1.91
C PRO A 103 -12.79 -8.44 3.15
N PRO A 104 -13.84 -7.60 2.99
CA PRO A 104 -14.52 -6.96 4.11
C PRO A 104 -14.93 -7.94 5.23
N ALA A 105 -15.47 -9.10 4.87
CA ALA A 105 -15.86 -10.14 5.82
C ALA A 105 -14.69 -10.65 6.67
N HIS A 106 -13.56 -10.93 6.03
CA HIS A 106 -12.35 -11.38 6.73
C HIS A 106 -11.83 -10.30 7.69
N ARG A 107 -11.84 -9.04 7.26
CA ARG A 107 -11.45 -7.92 8.14
C ARG A 107 -12.36 -7.79 9.35
N LEU A 108 -13.66 -7.96 9.15
CA LEU A 108 -14.66 -7.87 10.22
C LEU A 108 -14.39 -8.93 11.29
N ILE A 109 -14.10 -10.17 10.89
CA ILE A 109 -13.79 -11.25 11.84
C ILE A 109 -12.53 -10.96 12.65
N ILE A 110 -11.47 -10.44 12.02
CA ILE A 110 -10.23 -10.09 12.74
C ILE A 110 -10.50 -9.01 13.80
N THR A 111 -11.42 -8.09 13.54
CA THR A 111 -11.77 -7.03 14.52
C THR A 111 -12.73 -7.49 15.61
N SER A 112 -13.43 -8.61 15.41
CA SER A 112 -14.43 -9.14 16.34
C SER A 112 -13.88 -10.20 17.30
N GLN A 113 -12.63 -10.64 17.09
CA GLN A 113 -11.88 -11.51 18.00
C GLN A 113 -11.27 -10.68 19.13
#